data_AF-A0A7T8KIS8-F1
#
_entry.id   AF-A0A7T8KIS8-F1
#
_cell.length_a   1.000
_cell.length_b   1.000
_cell.length_c   1.000
_cell.angle_alpha   90.00
_cell.angle_beta   90.00
_cell.angle_gamma   90.00
#
_symmetry.space_group_name_H-M   'P 1'
#
loop_
_entity.id
_entity.type
_entity.pdbx_description
1 polymer ?
#
loop_
_entity_poly.entity_id
_entity_poly.type
_entity_poly.pdbx_seq_one_letter_code
_entity_poly.pdbx_strand_id
1 'polypeptide(L)'
;NGDIVPMTTEGKIFTLIYATYGIPLFIWYIFKLGGLFRILVINVGYTVCRCFWLDFPERKVEPSEVHASHQQVVPSSGQIKANELGASLDARFHPSIIGAILLIFLLSASAFISHIENISYFDSVYASFISYSTIGFGDIDI
;
A
#
# COMPACT_ATOMS: atom_id res chain seq x y z
N ASN A 1 2.27 -29.69 15.11
CA ASN A 1 2.40 -28.97 16.40
C ASN A 1 2.58 -27.49 16.15
N GLY A 2 1.56 -26.81 15.60
CA GLY A 2 1.65 -25.40 15.18
C GLY A 2 0.61 -24.45 15.78
N ASP A 3 -0.36 -24.93 16.56
CA ASP A 3 -1.48 -24.10 17.00
C ASP A 3 -1.22 -23.52 18.39
N ILE A 4 -0.47 -22.42 18.47
CA ILE A 4 -0.36 -21.63 19.71
C ILE A 4 -1.64 -20.80 19.84
N VAL A 5 -2.60 -21.31 20.61
CA VAL A 5 -3.86 -20.64 20.90
C VAL A 5 -4.07 -20.50 22.41
N PRO A 6 -4.76 -19.44 22.88
CA PRO A 6 -5.06 -19.29 24.30
C PRO A 6 -6.00 -20.40 24.77
N MET A 7 -5.47 -21.35 25.55
CA MET A 7 -6.25 -22.47 26.09
C MET A 7 -7.01 -22.09 27.37
N THR A 8 -6.55 -21.08 28.12
CA THR A 8 -7.15 -20.66 29.40
C THR A 8 -8.29 -19.67 29.20
N THR A 9 -9.30 -19.71 30.08
CA THR A 9 -10.45 -18.78 30.06
C THR A 9 -9.99 -17.33 30.18
N GLU A 10 -9.04 -17.06 31.08
CA GLU A 10 -8.46 -15.73 31.25
C GLU A 10 -7.75 -15.25 29.98
N GLY A 11 -6.92 -16.11 29.37
CA GLY A 11 -6.23 -15.79 28.12
C GLY A 11 -7.19 -15.41 27.00
N LYS A 12 -8.31 -16.13 26.87
CA LYS A 12 -9.37 -15.82 25.88
C LYS A 12 -10.02 -14.46 26.13
N ILE A 13 -10.27 -14.09 27.38
CA ILE A 13 -10.85 -12.77 27.73
C ILE A 13 -9.85 -11.65 27.39
N PHE A 14 -8.57 -11.82 27.72
CA PHE A 14 -7.53 -10.85 27.36
C PHE A 14 -7.43 -10.67 25.84
N THR A 15 -7.44 -11.76 25.06
CA THR A 15 -7.42 -11.70 23.59
C THR A 15 -8.63 -10.95 23.03
N LEU A 16 -9.82 -11.12 23.62
CA LEU A 16 -11.03 -10.43 23.17
C LEU A 16 -10.91 -8.91 23.36
N ILE A 17 -10.41 -8.47 24.51
CA ILE A 17 -10.18 -7.04 24.81
C ILE A 17 -9.13 -6.46 23.85
N TYR A 18 -8.01 -7.19 23.66
CA TYR A 18 -6.97 -6.80 22.73
C TYR A 18 -7.51 -6.64 21.29
N ALA A 19 -8.27 -7.61 20.78
CA ALA A 19 -8.82 -7.54 19.43
C ALA A 19 -9.80 -6.36 19.28
N THR A 20 -10.64 -6.12 20.28
CA THR A 20 -11.69 -5.08 20.24
C THR A 20 -11.11 -3.67 20.11
N TYR A 21 -10.04 -3.36 20.84
CA TYR A 21 -9.41 -2.03 20.78
C TYR A 21 -8.22 -1.97 19.81
N GLY A 22 -7.49 -3.08 19.65
CA GLY A 22 -6.31 -3.18 18.80
C GLY A 22 -6.63 -3.07 17.33
N ILE A 23 -7.66 -3.76 16.83
CA ILE A 23 -8.02 -3.72 15.40
C ILE A 23 -8.43 -2.31 14.95
N PRO A 24 -9.33 -1.58 15.66
CA PRO A 24 -9.66 -0.20 15.29
C PRO A 24 -8.46 0.75 15.32
N LEU A 25 -7.59 0.64 16.33
CA LEU A 25 -6.38 1.45 16.43
C LEU A 25 -5.40 1.16 15.29
N PHE A 26 -5.24 -0.12 14.94
CA PHE A 26 -4.39 -0.56 13.84
C PHE A 26 -4.90 -0.05 12.49
N ILE A 27 -6.21 -0.14 12.26
CA ILE A 27 -6.85 0.39 11.04
C ILE A 27 -6.64 1.91 10.96
N TRP A 28 -6.89 2.66 12.05
CA TRP A 28 -6.64 4.10 12.10
C TRP A 28 -5.17 4.45 11.80
N TYR A 29 -4.24 3.65 12.31
CA TYR A 29 -2.81 3.81 12.04
C TYR A 29 -2.45 3.53 10.58
N ILE A 30 -2.97 2.45 9.98
CA ILE A 30 -2.78 2.15 8.55
C ILE A 30 -3.28 3.31 7.68
N PHE A 31 -4.43 3.89 7.98
CA PHE A 31 -4.94 5.03 7.21
C PHE A 31 -3.99 6.23 7.25
N LYS A 32 -3.39 6.51 8.41
CA LYS A 32 -2.38 7.57 8.56
C LYS A 32 -1.09 7.24 7.79
N LEU A 33 -0.63 6.00 7.88
CA LEU A 33 0.54 5.53 7.14
C LEU A 33 0.33 5.59 5.63
N GLY A 34 -0.87 5.25 5.13
CA GLY A 34 -1.21 5.31 3.71
C GLY A 34 -1.07 6.73 3.14
N GLY A 35 -1.45 7.75 3.91
CA GLY A 35 -1.26 9.15 3.52
C GLY A 35 0.22 9.54 3.37
N LEU A 36 1.07 9.12 4.32
CA LEU A 36 2.52 9.33 4.24
C LEU A 36 3.16 8.54 3.10
N PHE A 37 2.76 7.28 2.94
CA PHE A 37 3.21 6.41 1.86
C PHE A 37 2.90 7.01 0.49
N ARG A 38 1.71 7.58 0.31
CA ARG A 38 1.34 8.26 -0.94
C ARG A 38 2.29 9.41 -1.26
N ILE A 39 2.63 10.25 -0.27
CA ILE A 39 3.56 11.37 -0.47
C ILE A 39 4.95 10.84 -0.85
N LEU A 40 5.41 9.78 -0.18
CA LEU A 40 6.69 9.14 -0.46
C LEU A 40 6.73 8.55 -1.86
N VAL A 41 5.70 7.79 -2.27
CA VAL A 41 5.61 7.18 -3.60
C VAL A 41 5.59 8.24 -4.69
N ILE A 42 4.89 9.35 -4.50
CA ILE A 42 4.89 10.45 -5.48
C ILE A 42 6.25 11.13 -5.54
N ASN A 43 6.90 11.38 -4.41
CA ASN A 43 8.20 12.03 -4.38
C ASN A 43 9.31 11.16 -4.99
N VAL A 44 9.33 9.86 -4.66
CA VAL A 44 10.25 8.87 -5.24
C VAL A 44 9.91 8.64 -6.72
N GLY A 45 8.63 8.46 -7.06
CA GLY A 45 8.15 8.30 -8.42
C GLY A 45 8.47 9.51 -9.31
N TYR A 46 8.30 10.73 -8.79
CA TYR A 46 8.70 11.95 -9.49
C TYR A 46 10.23 12.02 -9.66
N THR A 47 11.01 11.64 -8.65
CA THR A 47 12.47 11.59 -8.75
C THR A 47 12.93 10.59 -9.81
N VAL A 48 12.37 9.38 -9.82
CA VAL A 48 12.69 8.31 -10.77
C VAL A 48 12.19 8.65 -12.18
N CYS A 49 10.95 9.12 -12.32
CA CYS A 49 10.42 9.57 -13.61
C CYS A 49 11.23 10.75 -14.14
N ARG A 50 11.64 11.72 -13.32
CA ARG A 50 12.48 12.83 -13.81
C ARG A 50 13.85 12.33 -14.27
N CYS A 51 14.46 11.38 -13.57
CA CYS A 51 15.71 10.74 -14.02
C CYS A 51 15.53 9.93 -15.32
N PHE A 52 14.34 9.37 -15.57
CA PHE A 52 14.03 8.57 -16.74
C PHE A 52 13.50 9.37 -17.94
N TRP A 53 12.81 10.49 -17.69
CA TRP A 53 12.15 11.34 -18.69
C TRP A 53 13.01 12.51 -19.17
N LEU A 54 14.22 12.68 -18.62
CA LEU A 54 15.23 13.58 -19.19
C LEU A 54 15.87 13.03 -20.49
N ASP A 55 15.52 11.82 -20.91
CA ASP A 55 15.96 11.25 -22.19
C ASP A 55 14.95 11.48 -23.34
N PHE A 56 13.83 12.18 -23.11
CA PHE A 56 12.91 12.55 -24.18
C PHE A 56 13.21 13.97 -24.69
N PRO A 57 13.72 14.13 -25.94
CA PRO A 57 13.88 15.45 -26.53
C PRO A 57 12.52 16.12 -26.71
N GLU A 58 12.44 17.32 -26.17
CA GLU A 58 11.33 18.26 -26.22
C GLU A 58 10.74 18.38 -27.64
N ARG A 59 9.48 17.95 -27.82
CA ARG A 59 8.63 18.53 -28.87
C ARG A 59 7.74 19.59 -28.23
N LYS A 60 8.08 20.85 -28.51
CA LYS A 60 7.25 22.03 -28.24
C LYS A 60 5.81 21.80 -28.71
N VAL A 61 4.86 21.92 -27.80
CA VAL A 61 3.45 22.17 -28.14
C VAL A 61 3.19 23.64 -27.82
N GLU A 62 2.87 24.40 -28.86
CA GLU A 62 2.52 25.81 -28.79
C GLU A 62 1.27 26.05 -27.91
N PRO A 63 1.23 27.14 -27.11
CA PRO A 63 0.06 27.47 -26.29
C PRO A 63 -1.03 28.11 -27.15
N SER A 64 -2.20 27.48 -27.22
CA SER A 64 -3.43 28.13 -27.73
C SER A 64 -4.23 28.69 -26.55
N GLU A 65 -4.44 30.01 -26.56
CA GLU A 65 -5.26 30.76 -25.61
C GLU A 65 -6.78 30.56 -25.86
N VAL A 66 -7.59 30.84 -24.82
CA VAL A 66 -8.89 31.57 -24.83
C VAL A 66 -10.09 30.89 -24.10
N HIS A 67 -10.45 31.50 -22.95
CA HIS A 67 -11.77 31.77 -22.30
C HIS A 67 -12.73 30.62 -21.86
N ALA A 68 -12.98 30.42 -20.55
CA ALA A 68 -13.99 31.05 -19.64
C ALA A 68 -15.42 30.45 -19.77
N SER A 69 -16.10 29.86 -18.76
CA SER A 69 -16.66 30.52 -17.55
C SER A 69 -17.60 29.59 -16.72
N HIS A 70 -17.70 29.85 -15.39
CA HIS A 70 -18.85 29.69 -14.43
C HIS A 70 -19.44 28.28 -14.10
N GLN A 71 -19.87 27.87 -12.87
CA GLN A 71 -20.04 28.43 -11.51
C GLN A 71 -20.36 27.31 -10.47
N GLN A 72 -20.13 27.61 -9.17
CA GLN A 72 -20.22 26.77 -7.94
C GLN A 72 -21.62 26.29 -7.49
N VAL A 73 -21.67 25.14 -6.77
CA VAL A 73 -22.66 24.79 -5.71
C VAL A 73 -21.98 23.98 -4.58
N VAL A 74 -22.20 24.31 -3.30
CA VAL A 74 -21.76 23.57 -2.08
C VAL A 74 -22.97 23.39 -1.14
N PRO A 75 -23.23 22.21 -0.54
CA PRO A 75 -23.27 22.12 0.93
C PRO A 75 -22.77 20.80 1.57
N SER A 76 -22.35 20.86 2.85
CA SER A 76 -21.81 19.80 3.75
C SER A 76 -20.31 19.44 3.61
N SER A 77 -19.45 20.43 3.88
CA SER A 77 -18.02 20.43 3.48
C SER A 77 -17.00 19.74 4.41
N GLY A 78 -17.39 19.18 5.56
CA GLY A 78 -16.43 18.67 6.55
C GLY A 78 -16.00 17.20 6.40
N GLN A 79 -16.88 16.35 5.84
CA GLN A 79 -16.64 14.90 5.70
C GLN A 79 -16.57 14.47 4.22
N ILE A 80 -17.24 15.18 3.32
CA ILE A 80 -17.28 14.87 1.88
C ILE A 80 -15.93 15.19 1.21
N LYS A 81 -15.20 16.22 1.65
CA LYS A 81 -13.91 16.61 1.02
C LYS A 81 -12.78 15.59 1.21
N ALA A 82 -12.75 14.84 2.31
CA ALA A 82 -11.74 13.79 2.50
C ALA A 82 -12.01 12.58 1.59
N ASN A 83 -13.29 12.25 1.36
CA ASN A 83 -13.70 11.13 0.53
C ASN A 83 -13.60 11.44 -0.98
N GLU A 84 -13.90 12.68 -1.39
CA GLU A 84 -13.85 13.08 -2.81
C GLU A 84 -12.43 13.47 -3.29
N LEU A 85 -11.56 13.96 -2.40
CA LEU A 85 -10.15 14.17 -2.71
C LEU A 85 -9.37 12.85 -2.80
N GLY A 86 -9.79 11.81 -2.07
CA GLY A 86 -9.29 10.45 -2.28
C GLY A 86 -9.75 9.90 -3.64
N ALA A 87 -11.06 9.90 -3.87
CA ALA A 87 -11.67 9.30 -5.06
C ALA A 87 -11.19 9.92 -6.40
N SER A 88 -10.96 11.23 -6.46
CA SER A 88 -10.48 11.91 -7.68
C SER A 88 -8.98 11.74 -7.94
N LEU A 89 -8.22 11.44 -6.91
CA LEU A 89 -6.78 11.22 -6.94
C LEU A 89 -6.45 9.76 -7.25
N ASP A 90 -7.33 8.85 -6.83
CA ASP A 90 -7.29 7.41 -7.12
C ASP A 90 -7.58 7.08 -8.60
N ALA A 91 -8.37 7.90 -9.29
CA ALA A 91 -8.70 7.67 -10.71
C ALA A 91 -7.49 7.80 -11.67
N ARG A 92 -6.36 8.34 -11.22
CA ARG A 92 -5.13 8.50 -12.01
C ARG A 92 -4.00 7.58 -11.58
N PHE A 93 -4.10 6.91 -10.43
CA PHE A 93 -3.15 5.88 -10.08
C PHE A 93 -3.49 4.64 -10.88
N HIS A 94 -2.80 4.47 -12.00
CA HIS A 94 -2.91 3.27 -12.80
C HIS A 94 -2.68 2.07 -11.87
N PRO A 95 -3.64 1.12 -11.72
CA PRO A 95 -3.54 -0.01 -10.79
C PRO A 95 -2.24 -0.81 -10.95
N SER A 96 -1.65 -0.75 -12.15
CA SER A 96 -0.35 -1.33 -12.47
C SER A 96 0.81 -0.75 -11.64
N ILE A 97 0.79 0.53 -11.25
CA ILE A 97 1.88 1.11 -10.42
C ILE A 97 1.89 0.47 -9.03
N ILE A 98 0.70 0.34 -8.43
CA ILE A 98 0.55 -0.32 -7.13
C ILE A 98 0.96 -1.78 -7.24
N GLY A 99 0.51 -2.47 -8.29
CA GLY A 99 0.91 -3.86 -8.58
C GLY A 99 2.43 -4.02 -8.76
N ALA A 100 3.09 -3.11 -9.48
CA ALA A 100 4.54 -3.14 -9.68
C ALA A 100 5.32 -2.90 -8.37
N ILE A 101 4.87 -1.95 -7.53
CA ILE A 101 5.49 -1.69 -6.22
C ILE A 101 5.36 -2.93 -5.33
N LEU A 102 4.18 -3.55 -5.27
CA LEU A 102 3.95 -4.76 -4.50
C LEU A 102 4.81 -5.92 -5.02
N LEU A 103 4.93 -6.08 -6.33
CA LEU A 103 5.78 -7.12 -6.94
C LEU A 103 7.25 -6.92 -6.57
N ILE A 104 7.79 -5.71 -6.72
CA ILE A 104 9.18 -5.40 -6.35
C ILE A 104 9.42 -5.65 -4.87
N PHE A 105 8.48 -5.23 -4.00
CA PHE A 105 8.55 -5.47 -2.57
C PHE A 105 8.59 -6.96 -2.23
N LEU A 106 7.72 -7.77 -2.83
CA LEU A 106 7.70 -9.22 -2.61
C LEU A 106 8.98 -9.90 -3.08
N LEU A 107 9.49 -9.56 -4.27
CA LEU A 107 10.73 -10.13 -4.80
C LEU A 107 11.95 -9.75 -3.95
N SER A 108 11.97 -8.51 -3.44
CA SER A 108 13.04 -8.02 -2.55
C SER A 108 13.02 -8.72 -1.20
N ALA A 109 11.84 -8.86 -0.58
CA ALA A 109 11.66 -9.58 0.68
C ALA A 109 12.04 -11.07 0.53
N SER A 110 11.66 -11.70 -0.58
CA SER A 110 11.98 -13.09 -0.86
C SER A 110 13.48 -13.32 -1.04
N ALA A 111 14.19 -12.40 -1.69
CA ALA A 111 15.64 -12.46 -1.81
C ALA A 111 16.34 -12.36 -0.44
N PHE A 112 15.81 -11.49 0.44
CA PHE A 112 16.31 -11.35 1.80
C PHE A 112 16.09 -12.61 2.64
N ILE A 113 14.88 -13.17 2.60
CA ILE A 113 14.53 -14.41 3.31
C ILE A 113 15.35 -15.59 2.80
N SER A 114 15.50 -15.75 1.48
CA SER A 114 16.32 -16.80 0.89
C SER A 114 17.78 -16.72 1.32
N HIS A 115 18.30 -15.50 1.55
CA HIS A 115 19.68 -15.32 2.01
C HIS A 115 19.86 -15.66 3.49
N ILE A 116 18.87 -15.36 4.33
CA ILE A 116 18.94 -15.65 5.77
C ILE A 116 18.75 -17.15 6.01
N GLU A 117 17.69 -17.72 5.44
CA GLU A 117 17.23 -19.06 5.79
C GLU A 117 17.83 -20.15 4.89
N ASN A 118 18.64 -19.77 3.89
CA ASN A 118 19.24 -20.69 2.91
C ASN A 118 18.20 -21.60 2.21
N ILE A 119 16.92 -21.19 2.20
CA ILE A 119 15.84 -21.86 1.50
C ILE A 119 15.84 -21.46 0.02
N SER A 120 15.25 -22.31 -0.83
CA SER A 120 15.10 -22.01 -2.26
C SER A 120 14.38 -20.68 -2.47
N TYR A 121 14.81 -19.92 -3.48
CA TYR A 121 14.18 -18.64 -3.81
C TYR A 121 12.68 -18.80 -4.11
N PHE A 122 12.29 -19.90 -4.77
CA PHE A 122 10.89 -20.18 -5.07
C PHE A 122 10.05 -20.39 -3.80
N ASP A 123 10.61 -21.08 -2.81
CA ASP A 123 9.94 -21.31 -1.52
C ASP A 123 9.85 -20.02 -0.71
N SER A 124 10.85 -19.13 -0.80
CA SER A 124 10.83 -17.79 -0.19
C SER A 124 9.77 -16.87 -0.81
N VAL A 125 9.58 -16.97 -2.13
CA VAL A 125 8.53 -16.23 -2.85
C VAL A 125 7.15 -16.75 -2.46
N TYR A 126 7.00 -18.07 -2.39
CA TYR A 126 5.76 -18.70 -1.94
C TYR A 126 5.44 -18.30 -0.48
N ALA A 127 6.40 -18.41 0.44
CA ALA A 127 6.34 -17.94 1.83
C ALA A 127 5.90 -16.48 1.96
N SER A 128 6.56 -15.60 1.20
CA SER A 128 6.26 -14.16 1.21
C SER A 128 4.85 -13.90 0.68
N PHE A 129 4.47 -14.54 -0.43
CA PHE A 129 3.14 -14.35 -1.01
C PHE A 129 2.03 -14.79 -0.05
N ILE A 130 2.10 -16.00 0.53
CA ILE A 130 1.06 -16.48 1.46
C ILE A 130 0.95 -15.62 2.71
N SER A 131 2.06 -15.01 3.16
CA SER A 131 2.11 -14.14 4.33
C SER A 131 1.51 -12.75 4.05
N TYR A 132 1.97 -12.09 2.98
CA TYR A 132 1.53 -10.73 2.64
C TYR A 132 0.13 -10.69 2.01
N SER A 133 -0.32 -11.77 1.36
CA SER A 133 -1.72 -11.94 0.95
C SER A 133 -2.65 -12.33 2.10
N THR A 134 -2.10 -12.58 3.29
CA THR A 134 -2.82 -13.03 4.50
C THR A 134 -3.53 -14.37 4.37
N ILE A 135 -3.11 -15.22 3.43
CA ILE A 135 -3.59 -16.60 3.28
C ILE A 135 -3.10 -17.47 4.46
N GLY A 136 -1.80 -17.38 4.76
CA GLY A 136 -1.21 -17.93 5.99
C GLY A 136 -1.37 -19.45 6.20
N PHE A 137 -1.11 -20.28 5.19
CA PHE A 137 -1.19 -21.75 5.33
C PHE A 137 -0.22 -22.33 6.35
N GLY A 138 0.93 -21.68 6.57
CA GLY A 138 1.92 -22.12 7.57
C GLY A 138 2.56 -23.48 7.23
N ASP A 139 2.65 -23.81 5.94
CA ASP A 139 3.18 -25.07 5.42
C ASP A 139 4.70 -25.04 5.16
N ILE A 140 5.31 -23.86 5.21
CA ILE A 140 6.75 -23.66 5.03
C ILE A 140 7.37 -23.37 6.39
N ASP A 141 8.32 -24.21 6.79
CA ASP A 141 9.20 -23.95 7.93
C ASP A 141 10.28 -22.97 7.47
N ILE A 142 10.14 -21.70 7.86
CA ILE A 142 11.08 -20.59 7.64
C ILE A 142 11.95 -20.48 8.88
#